data_AF-A0A958I060-F1
#
_entry.id   AF-A0A958I060-F1
#
_cell.length_a   1.000
_cell.length_b   1.000
_cell.length_c   1.000
_cell.angle_alpha   90.00
_cell.angle_beta   90.00
_cell.angle_gamma   90.00
#
_symmetry.space_group_name_H-M   'P 1'
#
loop_
_entity.id
_entity.type
_entity.pdbx_description
1 polymer ?
#
loop_
_entity_poly.entity_id
_entity_poly.type
_entity_poly.pdbx_seq_one_letter_code
_entity_poly.pdbx_strand_id
1 'polypeptide(L)'
;MGSKATSVIAVLTCGNLFFAAIILWNIYGKKLDPYQSNKDRNCQISLTEKLLIFISIAATVFLMMSIILDVYYLDHLMPTFLSLYYVLLAIIRFQVLTPVLQIDDTDFEVYKVQ
;
A
#
# COMPACT_ATOMS: atom_id res chain seq x y z
N MET A 1 -7.78 22.25 -18.45
CA MET A 1 -7.86 21.80 -17.04
C MET A 1 -8.70 20.55 -16.84
N GLY A 2 -9.91 20.44 -17.39
CA GLY A 2 -10.81 19.28 -17.16
C GLY A 2 -10.23 17.90 -17.51
N SER A 3 -9.45 17.78 -18.60
CA SER A 3 -8.94 16.47 -19.06
C SER A 3 -7.83 15.85 -18.19
N LYS A 4 -7.04 16.65 -17.45
CA LYS A 4 -5.99 16.11 -16.55
C LYS A 4 -6.61 15.61 -15.24
N ALA A 5 -7.58 16.35 -14.69
CA ALA A 5 -8.23 15.95 -13.45
C ALA A 5 -9.06 14.68 -13.64
N THR A 6 -9.76 14.53 -14.78
CA THR A 6 -10.52 13.32 -15.09
C THR A 6 -9.63 12.10 -15.28
N SER A 7 -8.47 12.23 -15.92
CA SER A 7 -7.53 11.11 -16.06
C SER A 7 -6.95 10.68 -14.71
N VAL A 8 -6.62 11.63 -13.83
CA VAL A 8 -6.14 11.32 -12.46
C VAL A 8 -7.22 10.61 -11.64
N ILE A 9 -8.47 11.10 -11.67
CA ILE A 9 -9.59 10.45 -10.97
C ILE A 9 -9.80 9.02 -11.49
N ALA A 10 -9.74 8.82 -12.82
CA ALA A 10 -9.86 7.50 -13.42
C ALA A 10 -8.72 6.56 -12.97
N VAL A 11 -7.47 7.01 -13.01
CA VAL A 11 -6.31 6.24 -12.55
C VAL A 11 -6.42 5.90 -11.06
N LEU A 12 -6.82 6.85 -10.22
CA LEU A 12 -7.00 6.64 -8.79
C LEU A 12 -8.12 5.63 -8.50
N THR A 13 -9.24 5.74 -9.20
CA THR A 13 -10.37 4.82 -9.06
C THR A 13 -9.96 3.41 -9.48
N CYS A 14 -9.34 3.26 -10.65
CA CYS A 14 -8.85 1.97 -11.15
C CYS A 14 -7.79 1.36 -10.21
N GLY A 15 -6.85 2.16 -9.71
CA GLY A 15 -5.83 1.70 -8.76
C GLY A 15 -6.42 1.21 -7.45
N ASN A 16 -7.41 1.92 -6.91
CA ASN A 16 -8.12 1.50 -5.70
C ASN A 16 -8.94 0.23 -5.91
N LEU A 17 -9.63 0.11 -7.04
CA LEU A 17 -10.35 -1.12 -7.40
C LEU A 17 -9.39 -2.30 -7.56
N PHE A 18 -8.21 -2.06 -8.13
CA PHE A 18 -7.17 -3.07 -8.25
C PHE A 18 -6.65 -3.54 -6.88
N PHE A 19 -6.39 -2.60 -5.96
CA PHE A 19 -6.00 -2.96 -4.59
C PHE A 19 -7.11 -3.70 -3.84
N ALA A 20 -8.37 -3.29 -4.01
CA ALA A 20 -9.51 -3.99 -3.44
C ALA A 20 -9.63 -5.42 -4.01
N ALA A 21 -9.41 -5.61 -5.31
CA ALA A 21 -9.38 -6.93 -5.93
C ALA A 21 -8.26 -7.82 -5.37
N ILE A 22 -7.07 -7.27 -5.12
CA ILE A 22 -5.98 -8.02 -4.48
C ILE A 22 -6.36 -8.44 -3.05
N ILE A 23 -6.97 -7.55 -2.26
CA ILE A 23 -7.40 -7.86 -0.89
C ILE A 23 -8.46 -8.98 -0.93
N LEU A 24 -9.46 -8.87 -1.79
CA LEU A 24 -10.50 -9.89 -1.97
C LEU A 24 -9.90 -11.23 -2.41
N TRP A 25 -8.94 -11.21 -3.34
CA TRP A 25 -8.24 -12.42 -3.76
C TRP A 25 -7.44 -13.06 -2.62
N ASN A 26 -6.82 -12.28 -1.75
CA ASN A 26 -6.08 -12.82 -0.61
C ASN A 26 -7.01 -13.44 0.45
N ILE A 27 -8.17 -12.83 0.69
CA ILE A 27 -9.18 -13.33 1.64
C ILE A 27 -9.86 -14.61 1.12
N TYR A 28 -10.39 -14.58 -0.11
CA TYR A 28 -11.23 -15.65 -0.67
C TYR A 28 -10.48 -16.63 -1.57
N GLY A 29 -9.28 -16.30 -2.02
CA GLY A 29 -8.46 -17.15 -2.87
C GLY A 29 -7.97 -18.40 -2.17
N LYS A 30 -7.51 -19.38 -2.96
CA LYS A 30 -6.89 -20.59 -2.44
C LYS A 30 -5.56 -20.25 -1.74
N LYS A 31 -5.24 -21.03 -0.70
CA LYS A 31 -3.90 -20.97 -0.09
C LYS A 31 -2.85 -21.24 -1.16
N LEU A 32 -1.90 -20.31 -1.31
CA LEU A 32 -0.75 -20.47 -2.19
C LEU A 32 0.21 -21.53 -1.65
N ASP A 33 0.43 -21.54 -0.32
CA ASP A 33 1.18 -22.57 0.37
C ASP A 33 0.22 -23.51 1.11
N PRO A 34 0.16 -24.81 0.74
CA PRO A 34 -0.66 -25.81 1.41
C PRO A 34 -0.30 -26.02 2.89
N TYR A 35 0.97 -25.82 3.25
CA TYR A 35 1.52 -26.10 4.58
C TYR A 35 1.46 -24.88 5.51
N GLN A 36 1.13 -23.70 4.98
CA GLN A 36 0.97 -22.49 5.78
C GLN A 36 -0.21 -22.62 6.74
N SER A 37 0.06 -22.37 8.03
CA SER A 37 -0.97 -22.37 9.07
C SER A 37 -2.05 -21.32 8.77
N ASN A 38 -3.29 -21.57 9.23
CA ASN A 38 -4.36 -20.58 9.06
C ASN A 38 -4.09 -19.28 9.83
N LYS A 39 -3.34 -19.35 10.94
CA LYS A 39 -2.94 -18.20 11.76
C LYS A 39 -1.96 -17.31 11.00
N ASP A 40 -0.92 -17.91 10.42
CA ASP A 40 0.09 -17.19 9.63
C ASP A 40 -0.52 -16.57 8.37
N ARG A 41 -1.42 -17.31 7.70
CA ARG A 41 -2.16 -16.79 6.55
C ARG A 41 -2.98 -15.56 6.92
N ASN A 42 -3.75 -15.60 8.01
CA ASN A 42 -4.56 -14.47 8.43
C ASN A 42 -3.70 -13.26 8.84
N CYS A 43 -2.55 -13.51 9.49
CA CYS A 43 -1.57 -12.47 9.79
C CYS A 43 -1.08 -11.81 8.49
N GLN A 44 -0.58 -12.60 7.53
CA GLN A 44 -0.08 -12.11 6.24
C GLN A 44 -1.14 -11.33 5.45
N ILE A 45 -2.39 -11.80 5.43
CA ILE A 45 -3.50 -11.09 4.79
C ILE A 45 -3.74 -9.73 5.46
N SER A 46 -3.77 -9.68 6.80
CA SER A 46 -3.95 -8.42 7.54
C SER A 46 -2.80 -7.42 7.28
N LEU A 47 -1.56 -7.92 7.19
CA LEU A 47 -0.40 -7.09 6.84
C LEU A 47 -0.53 -6.52 5.42
N THR A 48 -0.89 -7.38 4.48
CA THR A 48 -1.05 -7.02 3.06
C THR A 48 -2.17 -6.01 2.87
N GLU A 49 -3.30 -6.18 3.56
CA GLU A 49 -4.41 -5.23 3.56
C GLU A 49 -3.98 -3.84 4.06
N LYS A 50 -3.36 -3.78 5.25
CA LYS A 50 -2.87 -2.52 5.83
C LYS A 50 -1.85 -1.82 4.91
N LEU A 51 -0.97 -2.61 4.31
CA LEU A 51 0.02 -2.15 3.33
C LEU A 51 -0.63 -1.52 2.09
N LEU A 52 -1.62 -2.20 1.50
CA LEU A 52 -2.31 -1.73 0.31
C LEU A 52 -3.13 -0.46 0.58
N ILE A 53 -3.82 -0.38 1.73
CA ILE A 53 -4.53 0.82 2.16
C ILE A 53 -3.55 1.99 2.34
N PHE A 54 -2.40 1.76 2.98
CA PHE A 54 -1.38 2.78 3.14
C PHE A 54 -0.86 3.29 1.78
N ILE A 55 -0.57 2.39 0.84
CA ILE A 55 -0.13 2.75 -0.51
C ILE A 55 -1.21 3.55 -1.25
N SER A 56 -2.48 3.18 -1.12
CA SER A 56 -3.62 3.93 -1.69
C SER A 56 -3.66 5.38 -1.19
N ILE A 57 -3.55 5.57 0.12
CA ILE A 57 -3.56 6.91 0.73
C ILE A 57 -2.35 7.72 0.24
N ALA A 58 -1.15 7.11 0.27
CA ALA A 58 0.08 7.76 -0.20
C ALA A 58 -0.02 8.20 -1.66
N ALA A 59 -0.49 7.32 -2.55
CA ALA A 59 -0.69 7.64 -3.96
C ALA A 59 -1.71 8.77 -4.17
N THR A 60 -2.78 8.77 -3.38
CA THR A 60 -3.80 9.83 -3.42
C THR A 60 -3.22 11.19 -3.05
N VAL A 61 -2.45 11.25 -1.95
CA VAL A 61 -1.79 12.49 -1.50
C VAL A 61 -0.80 13.00 -2.55
N PHE A 62 0.01 12.10 -3.13
CA PHE A 62 0.97 12.46 -4.16
C PHE A 62 0.30 13.07 -5.41
N LEU A 63 -0.75 12.42 -5.91
CA LEU A 63 -1.49 12.88 -7.09
C LEU A 63 -2.20 14.21 -6.82
N MET A 64 -2.80 14.36 -5.63
CA MET A 64 -3.44 15.61 -5.22
C MET A 64 -2.44 16.77 -5.18
N MET A 65 -1.28 16.57 -4.55
CA MET A 65 -0.24 17.59 -4.49
C MET A 65 0.33 17.90 -5.88
N SER A 66 0.47 16.91 -6.75
CA SER A 66 0.90 17.13 -8.13
C SER A 66 -0.07 18.03 -8.90
N ILE A 67 -1.39 17.86 -8.71
CA ILE A 67 -2.40 18.75 -9.31
C ILE A 67 -2.33 20.15 -8.69
N ILE A 68 -2.20 20.26 -7.37
CA ILE A 68 -2.11 21.56 -6.69
C ILE A 68 -0.92 22.35 -7.25
N LEU A 69 0.26 21.74 -7.36
CA LEU A 69 1.43 22.42 -7.89
C LEU A 69 1.24 22.88 -9.36
N ASP A 70 0.64 22.04 -10.21
CA ASP A 70 0.34 22.38 -11.62
C ASP A 70 -0.68 23.54 -11.71
N VAL A 71 -1.73 23.53 -10.89
CA VAL A 71 -2.80 24.55 -10.90
C VAL A 71 -2.31 25.92 -10.41
N TYR A 72 -1.42 25.93 -9.43
CA TYR A 72 -0.85 27.17 -8.88
C TYR A 72 0.46 27.60 -9.56
N TYR A 73 0.88 26.92 -10.62
CA TYR A 73 2.16 27.18 -11.34
C TYR A 73 3.38 27.11 -10.41
N LEU A 74 3.33 26.21 -9.42
CA LEU A 74 4.37 25.99 -8.41
C LEU A 74 5.22 24.73 -8.73
N ASP A 75 5.32 24.33 -9.99
CA ASP A 75 6.03 23.11 -10.41
C ASP A 75 7.50 23.06 -9.95
N HIS A 76 8.14 24.22 -9.78
CA HIS A 76 9.49 24.35 -9.25
C HIS A 76 9.63 23.84 -7.79
N LEU A 77 8.52 23.73 -7.04
CA LEU A 77 8.49 23.16 -5.68
C LEU A 77 8.34 21.63 -5.68
N MET A 78 8.11 20.99 -6.84
CA MET A 78 7.97 19.53 -6.94
C MET A 78 9.15 18.76 -6.30
N PRO A 79 10.43 19.14 -6.49
CA PRO A 79 11.55 18.46 -5.83
C PRO A 79 11.51 18.56 -4.30
N THR A 80 11.10 19.72 -3.78
CA THR A 80 10.94 19.96 -2.33
C THR A 80 9.79 19.15 -1.76
N PHE A 81 8.68 19.06 -2.48
CA PHE A 81 7.56 18.20 -2.09
C PHE A 81 7.97 16.72 -2.08
N LEU A 82 8.65 16.24 -3.13
CA LEU A 82 9.11 14.86 -3.25
C LEU A 82 10.04 14.46 -2.09
N SER A 83 10.99 15.32 -1.73
CA SER A 83 11.91 15.02 -0.62
C SER A 83 11.16 14.86 0.70
N LEU A 84 10.25 15.79 1.03
CA LEU A 84 9.43 15.72 2.23
C LEU A 84 8.51 14.49 2.21
N TYR A 85 7.86 14.23 1.07
CA TYR A 85 6.98 13.09 0.87
C TYR A 85 7.70 11.77 1.17
N TYR A 86 8.90 11.57 0.63
CA TYR A 86 9.67 10.33 0.88
C TYR A 86 10.15 10.21 2.32
N VAL A 87 10.55 11.30 2.98
CA VAL A 87 10.94 11.29 4.40
C VAL A 87 9.74 10.92 5.27
N LEU A 88 8.56 11.48 5.01
CA LEU A 88 7.33 11.14 5.73
C LEU A 88 6.95 9.67 5.51
N LEU A 89 7.02 9.18 4.28
CA LEU A 89 6.79 7.76 3.99
C LEU A 89 7.76 6.87 4.76
N ALA A 90 9.05 7.22 4.81
CA ALA A 90 10.05 6.47 5.56
C ALA A 90 9.70 6.42 7.05
N ILE A 91 9.39 7.57 7.67
CA ILE A 91 9.01 7.65 9.09
C ILE A 91 7.78 6.78 9.37
N ILE A 92 6.72 6.90 8.56
CA ILE A 92 5.49 6.12 8.76
C ILE A 92 5.77 4.62 8.59
N ARG A 93 6.56 4.24 7.58
CA ARG A 93 6.98 2.83 7.38
C ARG A 93 7.70 2.30 8.61
N PHE A 94 8.71 3.03 9.11
CA PHE A 94 9.51 2.57 10.24
C PHE A 94 8.73 2.55 11.56
N GLN A 95 7.87 3.54 11.81
CA GLN A 95 7.24 3.71 13.11
C GLN A 95 5.91 2.96 13.24
N VAL A 96 5.11 2.92 12.17
CA VAL A 96 3.76 2.34 12.19
C VAL A 96 3.77 0.93 11.62
N LEU A 97 4.60 0.66 10.62
CA LEU A 97 4.53 -0.58 9.86
C LEU A 97 5.52 -1.65 10.33
N THR A 98 6.72 -1.28 10.78
CA THR A 98 7.72 -2.24 11.28
C THR A 98 7.24 -3.08 12.48
N PRO A 99 6.57 -2.54 13.51
CA PRO A 99 6.04 -3.36 14.61
C PRO A 99 4.93 -4.30 14.14
N VAL A 100 4.15 -3.87 13.16
CA VAL A 100 3.08 -4.67 12.55
C VAL A 100 3.69 -5.84 11.76
N LEU A 101 4.87 -5.67 11.17
CA LEU A 101 5.62 -6.69 10.43
C LEU A 101 6.48 -7.62 11.30
N GLN A 102 6.41 -7.58 12.63
CA GLN A 102 7.10 -8.56 13.48
C GLN A 102 6.46 -9.94 13.30
N ILE A 103 7.10 -10.75 12.46
CA ILE A 103 6.80 -12.17 12.20
C ILE A 103 7.47 -13.02 13.30
N ASP A 104 7.31 -12.64 14.56
CA ASP A 104 7.99 -13.31 15.69
C ASP A 104 7.33 -14.65 16.07
N ASP A 105 6.22 -15.02 15.41
CA ASP A 105 5.33 -16.09 15.83
C ASP A 105 4.89 -17.00 14.66
N THR A 106 5.73 -17.11 13.61
CA THR A 106 5.49 -18.07 12.52
C THR A 106 5.93 -19.46 12.93
N ASP A 107 4.98 -20.39 12.89
CA ASP A 107 5.22 -21.79 13.23
C ASP A 107 5.96 -22.48 12.07
N PHE A 108 7.26 -22.72 12.25
CA PHE A 108 8.08 -23.43 11.28
C PHE A 108 8.09 -24.95 11.51
N GLU A 109 7.43 -25.46 12.56
CA GLU A 109 7.39 -26.91 12.85
C GLU A 109 6.66 -27.68 11.75
N VAL A 110 5.70 -27.05 11.07
CA VAL A 110 4.97 -27.63 9.93
C VAL A 110 5.89 -28.01 8.75
N TYR A 111 7.09 -27.42 8.66
CA TYR A 111 8.08 -27.73 7.62
C TYR A 111 9.12 -28.77 8.05
N LYS A 112 9.17 -29.16 9.33
CA LYS A 112 10.17 -30.11 9.86
C LYS A 112 9.76 -31.58 9.76
N VAL A 113 8.51 -31.87 9.39
CA VAL A 113 7.96 -33.24 9.36
C VAL A 113 8.27 -33.98 8.05
N GLN A 114 9.35 -33.60 7.35
CA GLN A 114 9.75 -34.19 6.07
C GLN A 114 11.20 -34.68 6.09
#